data_AF-A0AAF0PYL0-F1
#
_entry.id   AF-A0AAF0PYL0-F1
#
_cell.length_a   1.000
_cell.length_b   1.000
_cell.length_c   1.000
_cell.angle_alpha   90.00
_cell.angle_beta   90.00
_cell.angle_gamma   90.00
#
_symmetry.space_group_name_H-M   'P 1'
#
loop_
_entity.id
_entity.type
_entity.pdbx_description
1 polymer ?
#
loop_
_entity_poly.entity_id
_entity_poly.type
_entity_poly.pdbx_seq_one_letter_code
_entity_poly.pdbx_strand_id
1 'polypeptide(L)'
;MEIRVFCVLALLLFSSSFLQVARGQSDPAVEVVEGTEEAGDLGIVGDDVQDFSSESYTPAAGVETVCVFPKNPSKVVAAGEECELLVGMKNDGESHLNIIAIQASVHLPFDHRYLVQNLSVQAFNNATVPPSAQATFPYIFAVSKFMQPGSFDLVGTIIYEIDQNAYQNVFYNGTIEVTEPGGLLSVESVFLFCLAVALLSLLGFWIRGQIQNLSKVLILTYVPCKTG
;
A
#
# COMPACT_ATOMS: atom_id res chain seq x y z
N MET A 1 -27.98 -37.24 -5.08
CA MET A 1 -27.22 -36.70 -6.22
C MET A 1 -27.33 -35.19 -6.30
N GLU A 2 -28.51 -34.62 -6.06
CA GLU A 2 -28.81 -33.18 -6.06
C GLU A 2 -27.80 -32.25 -5.35
N ILE A 3 -27.30 -32.58 -4.15
CA ILE A 3 -26.39 -31.68 -3.40
C ILE A 3 -25.00 -31.59 -4.05
N ARG A 4 -24.51 -32.69 -4.63
CA ARG A 4 -23.23 -32.69 -5.35
C ARG A 4 -23.34 -31.87 -6.64
N VAL A 5 -24.49 -31.95 -7.31
CA VAL A 5 -24.77 -31.16 -8.51
C VAL A 5 -24.88 -29.68 -8.15
N PHE A 6 -25.52 -29.33 -7.03
CA PHE A 6 -25.63 -27.94 -6.57
C PHE A 6 -24.28 -27.33 -6.18
N CYS A 7 -23.41 -28.09 -5.49
CA CYS A 7 -22.05 -27.63 -5.16
C CYS A 7 -21.18 -27.44 -6.41
N VAL A 8 -21.28 -28.33 -7.40
CA VAL A 8 -20.54 -28.20 -8.66
C VAL A 8 -21.07 -27.01 -9.48
N LEU A 9 -22.40 -26.80 -9.50
CA LEU A 9 -23.00 -25.65 -10.17
C LEU A 9 -22.61 -24.32 -9.52
N ALA A 10 -22.55 -24.27 -8.18
CA ALA A 10 -22.09 -23.08 -7.45
C ALA A 10 -20.61 -22.77 -7.72
N LEU A 11 -19.74 -23.78 -7.77
CA LEU A 11 -18.32 -23.60 -8.12
C LEU A 11 -18.14 -23.11 -9.57
N LEU A 12 -18.96 -23.61 -10.51
CA LEU A 12 -18.94 -23.16 -11.90
C LEU A 12 -19.42 -21.71 -12.06
N LEU A 13 -20.43 -21.28 -11.31
CA LEU A 13 -20.92 -19.89 -11.32
C LEU A 13 -19.94 -18.90 -10.65
N PHE A 14 -19.14 -19.34 -9.68
CA PHE A 14 -18.04 -18.53 -9.15
C PHE A 14 -16.89 -18.39 -10.15
N SER A 15 -16.61 -19.42 -10.95
CA SER A 15 -15.53 -19.39 -11.96
C SER A 15 -15.83 -18.44 -13.14
N SER A 16 -17.09 -18.25 -13.50
CA SER A 16 -17.49 -17.38 -14.62
C SER A 16 -17.33 -15.88 -14.33
N SER A 17 -17.19 -15.50 -13.05
CA SER A 17 -16.94 -14.10 -12.65
C SER A 17 -15.47 -13.69 -12.87
N PHE A 18 -14.55 -14.64 -13.02
CA PHE A 18 -13.12 -14.38 -13.20
C PHE A 18 -12.68 -14.36 -14.68
N LEU A 19 -13.58 -14.63 -15.63
CA LEU A 19 -13.31 -14.57 -17.08
C LEU A 19 -14.10 -13.43 -17.74
N GLN A 20 -13.86 -12.19 -17.32
CA GLN A 20 -14.14 -11.05 -18.18
C GLN A 20 -12.98 -10.88 -19.17
N VAL A 21 -13.11 -11.56 -20.31
CA VAL A 21 -12.34 -11.27 -21.53
C VAL A 21 -12.63 -9.82 -21.91
N ALA A 22 -11.60 -8.98 -21.84
CA ALA A 22 -11.62 -7.62 -22.40
C ALA A 22 -11.85 -7.71 -23.91
N ARG A 23 -13.05 -7.35 -24.36
CA ARG A 23 -13.35 -7.14 -25.78
C ARG A 23 -12.74 -5.80 -26.20
N GLY A 24 -11.52 -5.85 -26.72
CA GLY A 24 -10.94 -4.76 -27.52
C GLY A 24 -11.67 -4.69 -28.85
N GLN A 25 -12.25 -3.53 -29.13
CA GLN A 25 -13.01 -3.23 -30.34
C GLN A 25 -12.12 -2.37 -31.23
N SER A 26 -11.75 -2.87 -32.42
CA SER A 26 -11.14 -2.04 -33.45
C SER A 26 -11.24 -2.70 -34.83
N ASP A 27 -11.92 -2.02 -35.74
CA ASP A 27 -11.59 -1.90 -37.17
C ASP A 27 -12.32 -0.62 -37.67
N PRO A 28 -11.89 0.11 -38.74
CA PRO A 28 -11.01 -0.35 -39.81
C PRO A 28 -9.93 0.60 -40.37
N ALA A 29 -9.06 -0.04 -41.16
CA ALA A 29 -8.33 0.45 -42.34
C ALA A 29 -7.07 1.30 -42.12
N VAL A 30 -5.93 0.82 -42.65
CA VAL A 30 -5.35 1.24 -43.93
C VAL A 30 -4.06 0.45 -44.17
N GLU A 31 -3.94 -0.14 -45.37
CA GLU A 31 -2.70 -0.72 -45.92
C GLU A 31 -1.55 0.28 -45.89
N VAL A 32 -0.31 -0.12 -45.59
CA VAL A 32 0.94 0.31 -46.28
C VAL A 32 2.12 -0.57 -45.81
N VAL A 33 2.57 -1.44 -46.73
CA VAL A 33 3.96 -1.71 -47.18
C VAL A 33 5.07 -2.07 -46.17
N GLU A 34 5.68 -3.24 -46.40
CA GLU A 34 7.00 -3.66 -45.93
C GLU A 34 8.12 -2.68 -46.34
N GLY A 35 9.02 -2.36 -45.42
CA GLY A 35 10.26 -1.64 -45.70
C GLY A 35 11.30 -1.86 -44.59
N THR A 36 12.27 -2.70 -44.88
CA THR A 36 13.60 -2.80 -44.25
C THR A 36 14.23 -1.43 -43.99
N GLU A 37 14.92 -1.23 -42.86
CA GLU A 37 16.31 -0.71 -42.78
C GLU A 37 16.76 -0.36 -41.35
N GLU A 38 18.02 -0.74 -41.09
CA GLU A 38 19.02 -0.06 -40.23
C GLU A 38 18.75 0.03 -38.72
N ALA A 39 19.47 -0.85 -37.99
CA ALA A 39 19.72 -0.75 -36.57
C ALA A 39 20.58 0.50 -36.28
N GLY A 40 19.90 1.62 -36.05
CA GLY A 40 20.48 2.84 -35.53
C GLY A 40 20.83 2.71 -34.05
N ASP A 41 22.14 2.73 -33.79
CA ASP A 41 22.81 3.43 -32.69
C ASP A 41 21.90 3.96 -31.55
N LEU A 42 21.71 3.16 -30.50
CA LEU A 42 21.20 3.64 -29.23
C LEU A 42 22.37 4.21 -28.42
N GLY A 43 22.69 5.48 -28.70
CA GLY A 43 23.41 6.33 -27.77
C GLY A 43 22.57 6.50 -26.49
N ILE A 44 22.83 5.68 -25.48
CA ILE A 44 22.36 5.92 -24.12
C ILE A 44 23.17 7.11 -23.58
N VAL A 45 22.60 8.30 -23.74
CA VAL A 45 23.02 9.52 -23.06
C VAL A 45 22.76 9.33 -21.57
N GLY A 46 23.77 9.65 -20.76
CA GLY A 46 23.84 9.38 -19.33
C GLY A 46 22.61 9.86 -18.56
N ASP A 47 22.03 8.94 -17.82
CA ASP A 47 21.07 9.22 -16.77
C ASP A 47 21.91 9.50 -15.51
N ASP A 48 22.18 10.78 -15.23
CA ASP A 48 22.73 11.25 -13.96
C ASP A 48 21.68 11.08 -12.85
N VAL A 49 21.25 9.84 -12.60
CA VAL A 49 20.53 9.49 -11.39
C VAL A 49 21.56 9.54 -10.27
N GLN A 50 21.71 10.70 -9.65
CA GLN A 50 22.51 10.85 -8.43
C GLN A 50 21.95 9.87 -7.39
N ASP A 51 22.76 8.87 -7.03
CA ASP A 51 22.43 7.89 -6.01
C ASP A 51 22.54 8.55 -4.63
N PHE A 52 21.47 9.22 -4.21
CA PHE A 52 21.37 9.84 -2.89
C PHE A 52 21.23 8.83 -1.73
N SER A 53 21.34 7.53 -2.00
CA SER A 53 21.10 6.48 -1.01
C SER A 53 22.35 6.03 -0.25
N SER A 54 23.56 6.44 -0.67
CA SER A 54 24.81 5.89 -0.14
C SER A 54 25.79 6.89 0.51
N GLU A 55 25.57 8.21 0.41
CA GLU A 55 26.44 9.20 1.05
C GLU A 55 25.90 9.67 2.41
N SER A 56 26.63 9.35 3.48
CA SER A 56 26.31 9.84 4.83
C SER A 56 26.81 11.28 4.98
N TYR A 57 26.00 12.25 4.58
CA TYR A 57 26.29 13.67 4.81
C TYR A 57 26.11 14.04 6.29
N THR A 58 26.71 15.16 6.69
CA THR A 58 26.52 15.73 8.04
C THR A 58 25.56 16.93 7.97
N PRO A 59 24.91 17.32 9.07
CA PRO A 59 24.12 18.54 9.11
C PRO A 59 25.02 19.78 9.11
N ALA A 60 24.65 20.81 8.35
CA ALA A 60 25.35 22.09 8.37
C ALA A 60 25.03 22.88 9.65
N ALA A 61 25.99 23.68 10.12
CA ALA A 61 25.75 24.61 11.22
C ALA A 61 24.80 25.73 10.79
N GLY A 62 23.86 26.11 11.67
CA GLY A 62 22.89 27.17 11.38
C GLY A 62 21.69 26.73 10.52
N VAL A 63 21.50 25.44 10.29
CA VAL A 63 20.32 24.91 9.61
C VAL A 63 19.45 24.12 10.60
N GLU A 64 18.25 24.63 10.85
CA GLU A 64 17.27 23.97 11.72
C GLU A 64 16.12 23.40 10.87
N THR A 65 15.68 22.20 11.20
CA THR A 65 14.54 21.56 10.53
C THR A 65 13.50 21.11 11.55
N VAL A 66 12.23 21.22 11.15
CA VAL A 66 11.07 20.76 11.92
C VAL A 66 10.11 20.06 10.99
N CYS A 67 9.19 19.27 11.53
CA CYS A 67 8.16 18.63 10.72
C CYS A 67 6.79 18.66 11.40
N VAL A 68 5.74 18.63 10.59
CA VAL A 68 4.35 18.58 11.04
C VAL A 68 3.57 17.63 10.15
N PHE A 69 2.71 16.81 10.75
CA PHE A 69 1.75 15.95 10.06
C PHE A 69 0.36 16.62 10.08
N PRO A 70 0.05 17.53 9.14
CA PRO A 70 -1.16 18.37 9.23
C PRO A 70 -2.45 17.55 9.17
N LYS A 71 -2.49 16.52 8.33
CA LYS A 71 -3.65 15.65 8.14
C LYS A 71 -3.67 14.45 9.09
N ASN A 72 -2.58 14.20 9.82
CA ASN A 72 -2.39 12.99 10.60
C ASN A 72 -1.64 13.26 11.91
N PRO A 73 -2.23 14.00 12.86
CA PRO A 73 -1.58 14.33 14.13
C PRO A 73 -1.28 13.10 14.99
N SER A 74 -2.07 12.03 14.82
CA SER A 74 -1.88 10.74 15.52
C SER A 74 -0.79 9.86 14.90
N LYS A 75 -0.25 10.24 13.73
CA LYS A 75 0.81 9.50 13.02
C LYS A 75 0.44 8.05 12.69
N VAL A 76 -0.83 7.83 12.35
CA VAL A 76 -1.38 6.54 11.94
C VAL A 76 -1.44 6.49 10.41
N VAL A 77 -0.68 5.59 9.79
CA VAL A 77 -0.52 5.49 8.35
C VAL A 77 -1.18 4.21 7.85
N ALA A 78 -2.23 4.33 7.05
CA ALA A 78 -2.84 3.17 6.41
C ALA A 78 -1.93 2.64 5.29
N ALA A 79 -1.68 1.33 5.29
CA ALA A 79 -0.78 0.72 4.32
C ALA A 79 -1.31 0.84 2.89
N GLY A 80 -0.52 1.41 1.98
CA GLY A 80 -0.91 1.67 0.60
C GLY A 80 -1.67 2.99 0.38
N GLU A 81 -1.94 3.77 1.43
CA GLU A 81 -2.51 5.12 1.31
C GLU A 81 -1.43 6.19 1.43
N GLU A 82 -1.63 7.31 0.74
CA GLU A 82 -0.71 8.45 0.78
C GLU A 82 -0.87 9.23 2.09
N CYS A 83 0.28 9.56 2.68
CA CYS A 83 0.41 10.44 3.83
C CYS A 83 1.22 11.68 3.45
N GLU A 84 0.84 12.81 4.03
CA GLU A 84 1.49 14.09 3.82
C GLU A 84 2.17 14.56 5.11
N LEU A 85 3.42 14.99 4.95
CA LEU A 85 4.22 15.63 5.96
C LEU A 85 4.71 16.98 5.44
N LEU A 86 4.72 18.00 6.29
CA LEU A 86 5.36 19.29 5.97
C LEU A 86 6.70 19.37 6.69
N VAL A 87 7.76 19.62 5.92
CA VAL A 87 9.12 19.85 6.42
C VAL A 87 9.37 21.35 6.46
N GLY A 88 9.47 21.91 7.65
CA GLY A 88 9.89 23.29 7.86
C GLY A 88 11.41 23.37 7.97
N MET A 89 12.01 24.34 7.31
CA MET A 89 13.46 24.55 7.30
C MET A 89 13.78 26.02 7.52
N LYS A 90 14.70 26.28 8.45
CA LYS A 90 15.16 27.60 8.83
C LYS A 90 16.66 27.72 8.57
N ASN A 91 17.03 28.76 7.83
CA ASN A 91 18.41 29.08 7.52
C ASN A 91 18.88 30.25 8.39
N ASP A 92 19.63 29.94 9.44
CA ASP A 92 20.36 30.93 10.25
C ASP A 92 21.83 31.09 9.81
N GLY A 93 22.23 30.39 8.73
CA GLY A 93 23.55 30.52 8.12
C GLY A 93 23.69 31.77 7.25
N GLU A 94 24.90 31.99 6.73
CA GLU A 94 25.24 33.15 5.89
C GLU A 94 25.06 32.88 4.39
N SER A 95 25.04 31.61 3.98
CA SER A 95 24.93 31.18 2.58
C SER A 95 23.51 30.71 2.23
N HIS A 96 23.19 30.71 0.94
CA HIS A 96 21.93 30.16 0.42
C HIS A 96 21.93 28.62 0.53
N LEU A 97 20.79 28.05 0.93
CA LEU A 97 20.62 26.58 0.97
C LEU A 97 19.86 26.14 -0.29
N ASN A 98 20.47 25.29 -1.10
CA ASN A 98 19.79 24.69 -2.26
C ASN A 98 19.27 23.30 -1.88
N ILE A 99 17.95 23.12 -1.90
CA ILE A 99 17.34 21.83 -1.56
C ILE A 99 17.47 20.89 -2.75
N ILE A 100 18.02 19.71 -2.50
CA ILE A 100 18.23 18.67 -3.51
C ILE A 100 17.06 17.69 -3.47
N ALA A 101 16.83 17.08 -2.30
CA ALA A 101 15.83 16.03 -2.17
C ALA A 101 15.30 15.89 -0.74
N ILE A 102 14.07 15.40 -0.63
CA ILE A 102 13.52 14.87 0.61
C ILE A 102 13.26 13.38 0.41
N GLN A 103 13.69 12.58 1.38
CA GLN A 103 13.45 11.14 1.39
C GLN A 103 13.14 10.66 2.80
N ALA A 104 12.54 9.49 2.89
CA ALA A 104 12.29 8.85 4.17
C ALA A 104 12.48 7.33 4.07
N SER A 105 12.71 6.71 5.21
CA SER A 105 12.89 5.26 5.32
C SER A 105 12.20 4.74 6.56
N VAL A 106 11.70 3.52 6.45
CA VAL A 106 10.98 2.79 7.50
C VAL A 106 11.88 1.69 8.04
N HIS A 107 12.00 1.61 9.36
CA HIS A 107 12.82 0.64 10.08
C HIS A 107 12.00 -0.12 11.12
N LEU A 108 12.55 -1.23 11.61
CA LEU A 108 11.97 -1.96 12.74
C LEU A 108 12.08 -1.16 14.05
N PRO A 109 11.01 -1.11 14.86
CA PRO A 109 10.97 -0.27 16.07
C PRO A 109 11.90 -0.73 17.19
N PHE A 110 12.33 -2.00 17.18
CA PHE A 110 13.20 -2.57 18.21
C PHE A 110 14.67 -2.59 17.79
N ASP A 111 14.96 -2.46 16.50
CA ASP A 111 16.32 -2.40 15.96
C ASP A 111 16.33 -1.60 14.65
N HIS A 112 16.68 -0.33 14.77
CA HIS A 112 16.70 0.65 13.68
C HIS A 112 17.73 0.33 12.59
N ARG A 113 18.63 -0.64 12.79
CA ARG A 113 19.58 -1.07 11.76
C ARG A 113 18.91 -1.86 10.65
N TYR A 114 17.73 -2.42 10.91
CA TYR A 114 16.97 -3.18 9.93
C TYR A 114 16.01 -2.26 9.18
N LEU A 115 16.41 -1.91 7.96
CA LEU A 115 15.58 -1.23 6.98
C LEU A 115 14.46 -2.15 6.50
N VAL A 116 13.22 -1.69 6.63
CA VAL A 116 12.03 -2.36 6.11
C VAL A 116 11.74 -1.89 4.69
N GLN A 117 11.75 -0.57 4.46
CA GLN A 117 11.42 0.02 3.17
C GLN A 117 12.03 1.42 3.02
N ASN A 118 12.64 1.71 1.87
CA ASN A 118 12.88 3.09 1.42
C ASN A 118 11.60 3.66 0.79
N LEU A 119 11.19 4.84 1.22
CA LEU A 119 10.02 5.54 0.70
C LEU A 119 10.41 6.38 -0.52
N SER A 120 9.42 7.07 -1.10
CA SER A 120 9.60 7.93 -2.27
C SER A 120 10.68 8.98 -2.04
N VAL A 121 11.57 9.16 -3.01
CA VAL A 121 12.49 10.31 -3.04
C VAL A 121 11.80 11.43 -3.80
N GLN A 122 11.69 12.59 -3.18
CA GLN A 122 11.15 13.79 -3.81
C GLN A 122 12.29 14.76 -4.09
N ALA A 123 12.71 14.82 -5.36
CA ALA A 123 13.73 15.76 -5.81
C ALA A 123 13.13 17.16 -6.00
N PHE A 124 13.93 18.19 -5.69
CA PHE A 124 13.57 19.59 -5.88
C PHE A 124 14.48 20.21 -6.93
N ASN A 125 13.87 20.80 -7.97
CA ASN A 125 14.59 21.55 -8.99
C ASN A 125 14.54 23.03 -8.62
N ASN A 126 15.69 23.60 -8.25
CA ASN A 126 15.85 25.05 -8.03
C ASN A 126 15.04 25.59 -6.83
N ALA A 127 14.97 24.82 -5.74
CA ALA A 127 14.40 25.28 -4.47
C ALA A 127 15.52 25.83 -3.58
N THR A 128 15.47 27.12 -3.26
CA THR A 128 16.50 27.78 -2.44
C THR A 128 15.89 28.44 -1.21
N VAL A 129 16.56 28.33 -0.06
CA VAL A 129 16.24 29.04 1.17
C VAL A 129 17.30 30.10 1.43
N PRO A 130 16.98 31.40 1.27
CA PRO A 130 17.93 32.47 1.55
C PRO A 130 18.40 32.51 3.01
N PRO A 131 19.55 33.16 3.29
CA PRO A 131 19.99 33.47 4.65
C PRO A 131 18.89 34.17 5.46
N SER A 132 18.78 33.83 6.74
CA SER A 132 17.79 34.39 7.68
C SER A 132 16.33 34.20 7.26
N ALA A 133 16.03 33.22 6.38
CA ALA A 133 14.70 32.91 5.92
C ALA A 133 14.24 31.51 6.36
N GLN A 134 12.93 31.27 6.26
CA GLN A 134 12.30 29.98 6.50
C GLN A 134 11.50 29.56 5.28
N ALA A 135 11.51 28.26 4.98
CA ALA A 135 10.73 27.65 3.92
C ALA A 135 10.03 26.39 4.44
N THR A 136 8.98 25.97 3.75
CA THR A 136 8.25 24.75 4.06
C THR A 136 8.07 23.93 2.79
N PHE A 137 8.39 22.64 2.87
CA PHE A 137 8.36 21.71 1.76
C PHE A 137 7.39 20.57 2.08
N PRO A 138 6.36 20.34 1.25
CA PRO A 138 5.51 19.18 1.41
C PRO A 138 6.25 17.93 0.95
N TYR A 139 6.10 16.85 1.70
CA TYR A 139 6.59 15.53 1.38
C TYR A 139 5.43 14.53 1.45
N ILE A 140 5.14 13.89 0.32
CA ILE A 140 4.08 12.90 0.19
C ILE A 140 4.73 11.53 0.05
N PHE A 141 4.31 10.60 0.91
CA PHE A 141 4.82 9.24 0.92
C PHE A 141 3.69 8.24 1.18
N ALA A 142 3.90 7.00 0.75
CA ALA A 142 3.02 5.89 1.08
C ALA A 142 3.88 4.69 1.49
N VAL A 143 3.47 3.98 2.54
CA VAL A 143 4.07 2.70 2.88
C VAL A 143 3.47 1.59 2.01
N SER A 144 4.21 0.50 1.79
CA SER A 144 3.72 -0.62 0.97
C SER A 144 2.37 -1.14 1.45
N LYS A 145 1.43 -1.38 0.53
CA LYS A 145 0.12 -2.00 0.82
C LYS A 145 0.21 -3.41 1.43
N PHE A 146 1.39 -4.03 1.34
CA PHE A 146 1.67 -5.35 1.91
C PHE A 146 2.38 -5.28 3.26
N MET A 147 2.66 -4.07 3.76
CA MET A 147 3.24 -3.89 5.09
C MET A 147 2.22 -4.36 6.13
N GLN A 148 2.67 -5.19 7.07
CA GLN A 148 1.81 -5.66 8.14
C GLN A 148 1.48 -4.52 9.10
N PRO A 149 0.29 -4.50 9.69
CA PRO A 149 -0.05 -3.54 10.74
C PRO A 149 0.91 -3.64 11.93
N GLY A 150 1.29 -2.50 12.50
CA GLY A 150 2.19 -2.44 13.65
C GLY A 150 2.94 -1.13 13.75
N SER A 151 3.77 -1.01 14.77
CA SER A 151 4.63 0.15 14.98
C SER A 151 5.92 0.03 14.16
N PHE A 152 6.32 1.10 13.49
CA PHE A 152 7.57 1.19 12.73
C PHE A 152 8.23 2.53 12.97
N ASP A 153 9.55 2.57 12.85
CA ASP A 153 10.27 3.83 12.93
C ASP A 153 10.40 4.46 11.56
N LEU A 154 9.99 5.72 11.47
CA LEU A 154 10.12 6.54 10.29
C LEU A 154 11.24 7.54 10.51
N VAL A 155 12.21 7.51 9.60
CA VAL A 155 13.31 8.48 9.56
C VAL A 155 13.16 9.28 8.28
N GLY A 156 12.97 10.59 8.42
CA GLY A 156 12.84 11.52 7.31
C GLY A 156 14.05 12.45 7.24
N THR A 157 14.65 12.53 6.06
CA THR A 157 15.88 13.29 5.79
C THR A 157 15.68 14.26 4.65
N ILE A 158 16.14 15.49 4.84
CA ILE A 158 16.25 16.50 3.79
C ILE A 158 17.72 16.68 3.43
N ILE A 159 18.02 16.63 2.14
CA ILE A 159 19.35 16.76 1.55
C ILE A 159 19.40 18.11 0.84
N TYR A 160 20.42 18.88 1.13
CA TYR A 160 20.61 20.22 0.59
C TYR A 160 22.09 20.52 0.39
N GLU A 161 22.38 21.55 -0.37
CA GLU A 161 23.72 21.99 -0.72
C GLU A 161 23.96 23.41 -0.21
N ILE A 162 25.18 23.66 0.27
CA ILE A 162 25.72 24.98 0.60
C ILE A 162 27.08 25.10 -0.07
N ASP A 163 27.26 26.14 -0.91
CA ASP A 163 28.55 26.44 -1.54
C ASP A 163 29.20 25.20 -2.21
N GLN A 164 28.40 24.42 -2.96
CA GLN A 164 28.79 23.18 -3.66
C GLN A 164 29.07 21.95 -2.78
N ASN A 165 28.83 22.04 -1.47
CA ASN A 165 28.96 20.93 -0.54
C ASN A 165 27.57 20.42 -0.12
N ALA A 166 27.36 19.12 -0.21
CA ALA A 166 26.12 18.47 0.20
C ALA A 166 26.09 18.19 1.71
N TYR A 167 24.93 18.44 2.31
CA TYR A 167 24.61 18.27 3.72
C TYR A 167 23.25 17.57 3.84
N GLN A 168 23.00 16.98 5.01
CA GLN A 168 21.69 16.39 5.30
C GLN A 168 21.27 16.66 6.74
N ASN A 169 19.96 16.91 6.92
CA ASN A 169 19.34 16.98 8.23
C ASN A 169 18.23 15.94 8.34
N VAL A 170 18.19 15.23 9.46
CA VAL A 170 17.04 14.39 9.83
C VAL A 170 15.97 15.31 10.44
N PHE A 171 14.90 15.57 9.71
CA PHE A 171 13.79 16.42 10.20
C PHE A 171 12.77 15.64 11.03
N TYR A 172 12.75 14.31 10.89
CA TYR A 172 11.89 13.44 11.69
C TYR A 172 12.62 12.14 12.01
N ASN A 173 12.59 11.74 13.27
CA ASN A 173 12.99 10.42 13.71
C ASN A 173 12.03 10.01 14.83
N GLY A 174 11.12 9.10 14.52
CA GLY A 174 10.17 8.61 15.50
C GLY A 174 9.25 7.55 14.94
N THR A 175 8.46 6.98 15.83
CA THR A 175 7.57 5.87 15.50
C THR A 175 6.28 6.37 14.84
N ILE A 176 5.82 5.61 13.85
CA ILE A 176 4.50 5.70 13.23
C ILE A 176 3.76 4.38 13.46
N GLU A 177 2.44 4.44 13.47
CA GLU A 177 1.60 3.24 13.54
C GLU A 177 1.04 2.94 12.17
N VAL A 178 1.33 1.76 11.64
CA VAL A 178 0.82 1.29 10.35
C VAL A 178 -0.43 0.47 10.58
N THR A 179 -1.49 0.76 9.85
CA THR A 179 -2.78 0.03 9.91
C THR A 179 -3.13 -0.58 8.56
N GLU A 180 -4.06 -1.54 8.54
CA GLU A 180 -4.58 -2.07 7.28
C GLU A 180 -5.30 -0.96 6.49
N PRO A 181 -5.23 -0.96 5.14
CA PRO A 181 -6.02 -0.04 4.33
C PRO A 181 -7.52 -0.28 4.56
N GLY A 182 -8.27 0.81 4.72
CA GLY A 182 -9.71 0.75 4.91
C GLY A 182 -10.39 0.34 3.60
N GLY A 183 -11.04 -0.84 3.57
CA GLY A 183 -11.75 -1.29 2.39
C GLY A 183 -12.79 -2.36 2.67
N LEU A 184 -13.79 -2.46 1.77
CA LEU A 184 -14.84 -3.49 1.85
C LEU A 184 -14.27 -4.92 1.76
N LEU A 185 -13.06 -5.08 1.22
CA LEU A 185 -12.35 -6.34 1.06
C LEU A 185 -11.16 -6.49 2.02
N SER A 186 -11.28 -6.01 3.27
CA SER A 186 -10.32 -6.39 4.33
C SER A 186 -10.42 -7.89 4.63
N VAL A 187 -9.31 -8.47 5.11
CA VAL A 187 -9.22 -9.87 5.55
C VAL A 187 -10.28 -10.20 6.59
N GLU A 188 -10.57 -9.27 7.50
CA GLU A 188 -11.59 -9.42 8.54
C GLU A 188 -12.99 -9.58 7.93
N SER A 189 -13.35 -8.71 6.97
CA SER A 189 -14.63 -8.75 6.27
C SER A 189 -14.80 -10.05 5.48
N VAL A 190 -13.76 -10.49 4.77
CA VAL A 190 -13.78 -11.74 4.00
C VAL A 190 -13.91 -12.95 4.94
N PHE A 191 -13.20 -12.94 6.06
CA PHE A 191 -13.27 -13.99 7.07
C PHE A 191 -14.67 -14.09 7.69
N LEU A 192 -15.23 -12.97 8.16
CA LEU A 192 -16.55 -12.94 8.77
C LEU A 192 -17.66 -13.32 7.78
N PHE A 193 -17.53 -12.90 6.52
CA PHE A 193 -18.46 -13.30 5.47
C PHE A 193 -18.42 -14.83 5.23
N CYS A 194 -17.22 -15.40 5.08
CA CYS A 194 -17.07 -16.86 4.93
C CYS A 194 -17.60 -17.62 6.15
N LEU A 195 -17.31 -17.13 7.35
CA LEU A 195 -17.80 -17.69 8.61
C LEU A 195 -19.33 -17.66 8.68
N ALA A 196 -19.95 -16.54 8.29
CA ALA A 196 -21.41 -16.41 8.28
C ALA A 196 -22.06 -17.43 7.32
N VAL A 197 -21.53 -17.58 6.10
CA VAL A 197 -22.03 -18.57 5.13
C VAL A 197 -21.86 -20.00 5.65
N ALA A 198 -20.73 -20.31 6.29
CA ALA A 198 -20.48 -21.63 6.89
C ALA A 198 -21.49 -21.94 8.01
N LEU A 199 -21.73 -20.98 8.90
CA LEU A 199 -22.69 -21.14 10.00
C LEU A 199 -24.13 -21.30 9.51
N LEU A 200 -24.55 -20.52 8.51
CA LEU A 200 -25.88 -20.66 7.89
C LEU A 200 -26.05 -22.03 7.21
N SER A 201 -25.02 -22.51 6.53
CA SER A 201 -25.02 -23.83 5.89
C SER A 201 -25.14 -24.96 6.92
N LEU A 202 -24.38 -24.86 8.02
CA LEU A 202 -24.42 -25.82 9.11
C LEU A 202 -25.77 -25.81 9.83
N LEU A 203 -26.34 -24.62 10.07
CA LEU A 203 -27.67 -24.46 10.65
C LEU A 203 -28.75 -25.08 9.74
N GLY A 204 -28.70 -24.82 8.44
CA GLY A 204 -29.62 -25.42 7.46
C GLY A 204 -29.52 -26.96 7.42
N PHE A 205 -28.30 -27.49 7.47
CA PHE A 205 -28.08 -28.93 7.56
C PHE A 205 -28.63 -29.52 8.87
N TRP A 206 -28.41 -28.85 9.99
CA TRP A 206 -28.91 -29.29 11.30
C TRP A 206 -30.43 -29.29 11.36
N ILE A 207 -31.10 -28.22 10.90
CA ILE A 207 -32.57 -28.12 10.82
C ILE A 207 -33.12 -29.26 9.96
N ARG A 208 -32.50 -29.52 8.80
CA ARG A 208 -32.91 -30.64 7.94
C ARG A 208 -32.79 -31.99 8.66
N GLY A 209 -31.72 -32.20 9.42
CA GLY A 209 -31.53 -33.39 10.24
C GLY A 209 -32.61 -33.55 11.32
N GLN A 210 -32.97 -32.46 12.01
CA GLN A 210 -34.04 -32.47 13.01
C GLN A 210 -35.40 -32.81 12.39
N ILE A 211 -35.74 -32.19 11.26
CA ILE A 211 -36.98 -32.52 10.53
C ILE A 211 -37.01 -34.00 10.16
N GLN A 212 -35.90 -34.55 9.64
CA GLN A 212 -35.82 -35.97 9.30
C GLN A 212 -35.99 -36.90 10.51
N ASN A 213 -35.45 -36.53 11.66
CA ASN A 213 -35.62 -37.31 12.90
C ASN A 213 -37.06 -37.26 13.41
N LEU A 214 -37.70 -36.08 13.38
CA LEU A 214 -39.10 -35.93 13.80
C LEU A 214 -40.06 -36.66 12.85
N SER A 215 -39.83 -36.63 11.53
CA SER A 215 -40.65 -37.38 10.58
C SER A 215 -40.60 -38.90 10.82
N LYS A 216 -39.45 -39.45 11.19
CA LYS A 216 -39.32 -40.89 11.52
C LYS A 216 -40.14 -41.27 12.75
N VAL A 217 -40.17 -40.43 13.78
CA VAL A 217 -40.93 -40.67 15.02
C VAL A 217 -42.45 -40.59 14.77
N LEU A 218 -42.91 -39.65 13.95
CA LEU A 218 -44.33 -39.50 13.63
C LEU A 218 -44.88 -40.70 12.83
N ILE A 219 -44.10 -41.23 11.87
CA ILE A 219 -44.52 -42.40 11.06
C ILE A 219 -44.59 -43.67 11.90
N LEU A 220 -43.66 -43.89 12.84
CA LEU A 220 -43.68 -45.05 13.74
C LEU A 220 -44.85 -45.05 14.73
N THR A 221 -45.42 -43.88 15.02
CA THR A 221 -46.58 -43.74 15.92
C THR A 221 -47.91 -43.97 15.17
N TYR A 222 -47.93 -43.87 13.83
CA TYR A 222 -49.14 -43.98 13.00
C TYR A 222 -49.36 -45.35 12.33
N VAL A 223 -48.53 -46.35 12.63
CA VAL A 223 -48.78 -47.75 12.23
C VAL A 223 -49.44 -48.48 13.39
N PRO A 224 -50.79 -48.49 13.51
CA PRO A 224 -51.44 -49.36 14.48
C PRO A 224 -51.24 -50.81 14.06
N CYS A 225 -50.87 -51.62 15.06
CA CYS A 225 -50.82 -53.06 15.07
C CYS A 225 -51.96 -53.68 14.24
N LYS A 226 -51.62 -54.30 13.10
CA LYS A 226 -52.54 -55.21 12.42
C LYS A 226 -52.26 -56.63 12.91
N THR A 227 -52.76 -56.93 14.11
CA THR A 227 -53.06 -58.30 14.56
C THR A 227 -54.35 -58.76 13.93
N GLY A 228 -54.37 -59.97 13.38
CA GLY A 228 -55.55 -60.65 12.86
C GLY A 228 -55.24 -61.41 11.59
#